data_AF-A0A554GQ09-F1
#
_entry.id   AF-A0A554GQ09-F1
#
_cell.length_a   1.000
_cell.length_b   1.000
_cell.length_c   1.000
_cell.angle_alpha   90.00
_cell.angle_beta   90.00
_cell.angle_gamma   90.00
#
_symmetry.space_group_name_H-M   'P 1'
#
loop_
_entity.id
_entity.type
_entity.pdbx_description
1 polymer ?
#
loop_
_entity_poly.entity_id
_entity_poly.type
_entity_poly.pdbx_seq_one_letter_code
_entity_poly.pdbx_strand_id
1 'polypeptide(L)'
;MLSIQEHGTVEEASSNLLDFILIPDNWLEQARQAEGPSAWPASDTQYQRRVGTLRICASVDVAPSLDVVLHIAFRAPGLTPLKAADHLESFLKQRLPLTPNSEWQVEVDERRWIHFSRRYAGAHLLA
;
A
#
# COMPACT_ATOMS: atom_id res chain seq x y z
N MET A 1 6.33 10.23 -20.57
CA MET A 1 5.83 10.70 -19.26
C MET A 1 5.01 9.58 -18.66
N LEU A 2 5.49 8.92 -17.61
CA LEU A 2 4.69 7.93 -16.89
C LEU A 2 3.67 8.69 -16.03
N SER A 3 2.38 8.52 -16.32
CA SER A 3 1.30 9.11 -15.54
C SER A 3 0.73 8.07 -14.58
N ILE A 4 0.32 8.51 -13.39
CA ILE A 4 -0.41 7.65 -12.45
C ILE A 4 -1.71 7.21 -13.11
N GLN A 5 -2.03 5.92 -13.01
CA GLN A 5 -3.27 5.36 -13.55
C GLN A 5 -4.47 5.83 -12.73
N GLU A 6 -5.51 6.29 -13.42
CA GLU A 6 -6.74 6.82 -12.82
C GLU A 6 -7.90 5.83 -12.97
N HIS A 7 -8.68 5.70 -11.90
CA HIS A 7 -9.81 4.78 -11.81
C HIS A 7 -11.07 5.52 -11.33
N GLY A 8 -12.25 4.97 -11.67
CA GLY A 8 -13.53 5.55 -11.29
C GLY A 8 -13.86 5.34 -9.82
N THR A 9 -13.40 4.22 -9.23
CA THR A 9 -13.69 3.85 -7.84
C THR A 9 -12.45 3.32 -7.11
N VAL A 10 -12.51 3.30 -5.77
CA VAL A 10 -11.44 2.74 -4.92
C VAL A 10 -11.34 1.23 -5.10
N GLU A 11 -12.46 0.56 -5.36
CA GLU A 11 -12.53 -0.88 -5.59
C GLU A 11 -11.80 -1.28 -6.88
N GLU A 12 -12.01 -0.54 -7.97
CA GLU A 12 -11.29 -0.75 -9.24
C GLU A 12 -9.79 -0.52 -9.08
N ALA A 13 -9.43 0.60 -8.45
CA ALA A 13 -8.04 0.94 -8.19
C ALA A 13 -7.37 -0.11 -7.29
N SER A 14 -8.12 -0.61 -6.30
CA SER A 14 -7.67 -1.66 -5.40
C SER A 14 -7.43 -2.97 -6.12
N SER A 15 -8.42 -3.51 -6.84
CA SER A 15 -8.23 -4.79 -7.53
C SER A 15 -7.03 -4.70 -8.47
N ASN A 16 -6.93 -3.60 -9.23
CA ASN A 16 -5.82 -3.42 -10.15
C ASN A 16 -4.45 -3.34 -9.45
N LEU A 17 -4.36 -2.61 -8.33
CA LEU A 17 -3.10 -2.44 -7.62
C LEU A 17 -2.72 -3.70 -6.82
N LEU A 18 -3.70 -4.39 -6.21
CA LEU A 18 -3.49 -5.65 -5.52
C LEU A 18 -3.10 -6.78 -6.48
N ASP A 19 -3.73 -6.87 -7.66
CA ASP A 19 -3.35 -7.84 -8.69
C ASP A 19 -1.89 -7.65 -9.16
N PHE A 20 -1.34 -6.44 -9.01
CA PHE A 20 0.06 -6.13 -9.32
C PHE A 20 1.01 -6.44 -8.15
N ILE A 21 0.78 -5.85 -6.97
CA ILE A 21 1.76 -5.90 -5.86
C ILE A 21 1.84 -7.25 -5.17
N LEU A 22 0.82 -8.10 -5.32
CA LEU A 22 0.80 -9.43 -4.70
C LEU A 22 1.57 -10.48 -5.53
N ILE A 23 2.04 -10.12 -6.73
CA ILE A 23 2.96 -10.94 -7.53
C ILE A 23 4.38 -10.82 -6.94
N PRO A 24 5.05 -11.93 -6.55
CA PRO A 24 6.37 -11.88 -5.93
C PRO A 24 7.45 -11.13 -6.71
N ASP A 25 7.41 -11.18 -8.04
CA ASP A 25 8.36 -10.48 -8.91
C ASP A 25 8.29 -8.94 -8.80
N ASN A 26 7.18 -8.42 -8.25
CA ASN A 26 6.98 -6.98 -8.03
C ASN A 26 7.27 -6.57 -6.58
N TRP A 27 7.73 -7.48 -5.72
CA TRP A 27 8.08 -7.18 -4.34
C TRP A 27 9.36 -6.35 -4.26
N LEU A 28 9.42 -5.47 -3.27
CA LEU A 28 10.52 -4.55 -3.07
C LEU A 28 11.45 -5.07 -1.98
N GLU A 29 12.75 -5.01 -2.21
CA GLU A 29 13.74 -5.28 -1.15
C GLU A 29 13.81 -4.08 -0.18
N GLN A 30 13.46 -4.32 1.09
CA GLN A 30 13.48 -3.27 2.12
C GLN A 30 14.90 -2.75 2.40
N ALA A 31 15.94 -3.51 2.01
CA ALA A 31 17.35 -3.14 2.16
C ALA A 31 17.74 -1.82 1.46
N ARG A 32 16.92 -1.30 0.53
CA ARG A 32 17.09 0.03 -0.08
C ARG A 32 16.28 1.17 0.57
N GLN A 33 15.49 0.88 1.60
CA GLN A 33 14.66 1.86 2.30
C GLN A 33 15.29 2.41 3.59
N ALA A 34 16.48 1.92 3.97
CA ALA A 34 17.23 2.37 5.16
C ALA A 34 17.76 3.82 5.06
N GLU A 35 17.57 4.52 3.93
CA GLU A 35 17.97 5.91 3.73
C GLU A 35 16.85 6.93 4.03
N GLY A 36 15.76 6.50 4.70
CA GLY A 36 14.80 7.38 5.37
C GLY A 36 13.38 7.35 4.79
N PRO A 37 12.44 8.11 5.39
CA PRO A 37 11.01 8.12 5.03
C PRO A 37 10.70 8.59 3.61
N SER A 38 11.72 8.96 2.83
CA SER A 38 11.64 9.39 1.44
C SER A 38 11.92 8.28 0.42
N ALA A 39 12.30 7.08 0.86
CA ALA A 39 12.61 5.91 0.02
C ALA A 39 11.39 5.03 -0.36
N TRP A 40 10.17 5.53 -0.12
CA TRP A 40 8.90 4.86 -0.43
C TRP A 40 8.58 4.93 -1.95
N PRO A 41 7.97 3.90 -2.60
CA PRO A 41 7.69 3.89 -4.04
C PRO A 41 6.61 4.89 -4.49
N ALA A 42 6.25 5.88 -3.67
CA ALA A 42 5.41 7.01 -4.08
C ALA A 42 6.02 7.86 -5.23
N SER A 43 7.28 7.60 -5.61
CA SER A 43 7.89 8.14 -6.83
C SER A 43 7.62 7.27 -8.06
N ASP A 44 7.35 5.97 -7.87
CA ASP A 44 7.05 5.03 -8.96
C ASP A 44 5.54 4.98 -9.22
N THR A 45 5.16 5.33 -10.44
CA THR A 45 3.76 5.35 -10.87
C THR A 45 3.13 3.96 -10.95
N GLN A 46 3.93 2.87 -11.06
CA GLN A 46 3.43 1.50 -11.15
C GLN A 46 2.80 1.04 -9.83
N TYR A 47 3.31 1.52 -8.70
CA TYR A 47 2.81 1.23 -7.35
C TYR A 47 1.70 2.18 -6.91
N GLN A 48 1.20 3.05 -7.81
CA GLN A 48 0.26 4.10 -7.47
C GLN A 48 -0.98 4.11 -8.33
N ARG A 49 -2.12 4.43 -7.71
CA ARG A 49 -3.38 4.70 -8.38
C ARG A 49 -3.99 6.01 -7.90
N ARG A 50 -4.83 6.60 -8.74
CA ARG A 50 -5.60 7.81 -8.43
C ARG A 50 -7.09 7.55 -8.59
N VAL A 51 -7.88 8.03 -7.63
CA VAL A 51 -9.35 8.04 -7.67
C VAL A 51 -9.80 9.45 -7.31
N GLY A 52 -10.11 10.27 -8.32
CA GLY A 52 -10.33 11.70 -8.13
C GLY A 52 -9.15 12.39 -7.45
N THR A 53 -9.37 12.93 -6.25
CA THR A 53 -8.31 13.59 -5.44
C THR A 53 -7.50 12.63 -4.57
N LEU A 54 -7.94 11.38 -4.43
CA LEU A 54 -7.27 10.36 -3.61
C LEU A 54 -6.14 9.71 -4.40
N ARG A 55 -4.92 9.79 -3.88
CA ARG A 55 -3.79 8.99 -4.32
C ARG A 55 -3.63 7.81 -3.38
N ILE A 56 -3.40 6.65 -3.98
CA ILE A 56 -3.18 5.39 -3.31
C ILE A 56 -1.81 4.90 -3.75
N CYS A 57 -0.97 4.48 -2.81
CA CYS A 57 0.28 3.80 -3.06
C CYS A 57 0.26 2.49 -2.29
N ALA A 58 0.75 1.40 -2.86
CA ALA A 58 0.87 0.15 -2.14
C ALA A 58 2.06 -0.65 -2.65
N SER A 59 2.69 -1.41 -1.76
CA SER A 59 3.75 -2.36 -2.09
C SER A 59 3.75 -3.53 -1.11
N VAL A 60 4.46 -4.57 -1.51
CA VAL A 60 4.90 -5.64 -0.62
C VAL A 60 6.41 -5.54 -0.53
N ASP A 61 6.90 -5.39 0.69
CA ASP A 61 8.31 -5.20 0.99
C ASP A 61 8.86 -6.45 1.69
N VAL A 62 10.06 -6.88 1.31
CA VAL A 62 10.76 -8.03 1.89
C VAL A 62 11.96 -7.52 2.68
N ALA A 63 11.92 -7.75 3.99
CA ALA A 63 13.03 -7.45 4.88
C ALA A 63 14.21 -8.40 4.66
N PRO A 64 15.45 -8.01 5.02
CA PRO A 64 16.59 -8.93 5.05
C PRO A 64 16.38 -10.16 5.95
N SER A 65 15.51 -10.05 6.97
CA SER A 65 15.06 -11.16 7.82
C SER A 65 14.07 -12.10 7.15
N LEU A 66 13.73 -11.87 5.87
CA LEU A 66 12.66 -12.52 5.11
C LEU A 66 11.25 -12.26 5.64
N ASP A 67 11.09 -11.26 6.52
CA ASP A 67 9.78 -10.77 6.89
C ASP A 67 9.15 -10.03 5.72
N VAL A 68 7.94 -10.43 5.35
CA VAL A 68 7.19 -9.80 4.26
C VAL A 68 6.15 -8.86 4.86
N VAL A 69 6.14 -7.62 4.41
CA VAL A 69 5.29 -6.53 4.92
C VAL A 69 4.43 -6.01 3.78
N LEU A 70 3.12 -5.95 4.01
CA LEU A 70 2.21 -5.23 3.14
C LEU A 70 2.14 -3.79 3.64
N HIS A 71 2.38 -2.85 2.75
CA HIS A 71 2.31 -1.44 3.10
C HIS A 71 1.49 -0.68 2.06
N ILE A 72 0.47 0.02 2.55
CA ILE A 72 -0.51 0.78 1.79
C ILE A 72 -0.53 2.20 2.35
N ALA A 73 -0.49 3.20 1.49
CA ALA A 73 -0.53 4.59 1.87
C ALA A 73 -1.57 5.37 1.07
N PHE A 74 -2.20 6.34 1.73
CA PHE A 74 -3.21 7.21 1.14
C PHE A 74 -2.81 8.67 1.26
N ARG A 75 -3.15 9.46 0.25
CA ARG A 75 -2.96 10.91 0.28
C ARG A 75 -4.11 11.61 -0.45
N ALA A 76 -4.76 12.53 0.25
CA ALA A 76 -5.73 13.46 -0.32
C ALA A 76 -5.73 14.76 0.49
N PRO A 77 -6.19 15.89 -0.09
CA PRO A 77 -6.37 17.13 0.66
C PRO A 77 -7.30 16.92 1.86
N GLY A 78 -6.87 17.32 3.06
CA GLY A 78 -7.67 17.19 4.28
C GLY A 78 -7.90 15.76 4.76
N LEU A 79 -7.17 14.77 4.23
CA LEU A 79 -7.28 13.38 4.68
C LEU A 79 -6.81 13.24 6.13
N THR A 80 -7.60 12.55 6.95
CA THR A 80 -7.29 12.23 8.34
C THR A 80 -7.00 10.73 8.49
N PRO A 81 -6.24 10.30 9.52
CA PRO A 81 -5.97 8.88 9.74
C PRO A 81 -7.22 8.02 9.83
N LEU A 82 -8.29 8.54 10.47
CA LEU A 82 -9.57 7.83 10.58
C LEU A 82 -10.21 7.57 9.20
N LYS A 83 -10.32 8.62 8.36
CA LYS A 83 -10.86 8.45 7.00
C LYS A 83 -9.97 7.58 6.11
N ALA A 84 -8.65 7.64 6.32
CA ALA A 84 -7.72 6.79 5.60
C ALA A 84 -7.88 5.30 6.01
N ALA A 85 -8.26 5.02 7.26
CA ALA A 85 -8.62 3.67 7.69
C ALA A 85 -9.90 3.15 7.00
N ASP A 86 -10.91 4.00 6.80
CA ASP A 86 -12.11 3.62 6.02
C ASP A 86 -11.73 3.28 4.56
N HIS A 87 -10.79 4.02 3.98
CA HIS A 87 -10.23 3.72 2.65
C HIS A 87 -9.43 2.42 2.64
N LEU A 88 -8.64 2.15 3.69
CA LEU A 88 -7.90 0.90 3.84
C LEU A 88 -8.85 -0.31 3.90
N GLU A 89 -9.91 -0.22 4.70
CA GLU A 89 -10.94 -1.27 4.80
C GLU A 89 -11.56 -1.54 3.42
N SER A 90 -11.99 -0.47 2.74
CA SER A 90 -12.60 -0.55 1.40
C SER A 90 -11.63 -1.14 0.38
N PHE A 91 -10.36 -0.72 0.42
CA PHE A 91 -9.30 -1.22 -0.46
C PHE A 91 -9.09 -2.73 -0.28
N LEU A 92 -9.02 -3.23 0.95
CA LEU A 92 -8.70 -4.64 1.20
C LEU A 92 -9.89 -5.60 1.04
N LYS A 93 -11.12 -5.07 1.18
CA LYS A 93 -12.38 -5.82 1.33
C LYS A 93 -12.55 -7.02 0.39
N GLN A 94 -12.14 -6.91 -0.87
CA GLN A 94 -12.40 -7.94 -1.89
C GLN A 94 -11.34 -9.02 -2.00
N ARG A 95 -10.07 -8.72 -1.67
CA ARG A 95 -8.92 -9.58 -2.00
C ARG A 95 -8.13 -10.03 -0.78
N LEU A 96 -8.13 -9.23 0.27
CA LEU A 96 -7.39 -9.49 1.50
C LEU A 96 -8.32 -9.19 2.68
N PRO A 97 -9.32 -10.05 2.95
CA PRO A 97 -10.20 -9.85 4.10
C PRO A 97 -9.35 -9.68 5.35
N LEU A 98 -9.67 -8.64 6.13
CA LEU A 98 -8.96 -8.34 7.38
C LEU A 98 -9.05 -9.58 8.28
N THR A 99 -7.93 -10.25 8.50
CA THR A 99 -7.89 -11.35 9.47
C THR A 99 -8.11 -10.76 10.86
N PRO A 100 -8.94 -11.39 11.70
CA PRO A 100 -9.14 -10.97 13.09
C PRO A 100 -7.78 -10.83 13.79
N ASN A 101 -7.62 -9.79 14.61
CA ASN A 101 -6.38 -9.43 15.30
C ASN A 101 -5.20 -9.03 14.37
N SER A 102 -5.49 -8.61 13.13
CA SER A 102 -4.50 -7.88 12.33
C SER A 102 -4.23 -6.51 12.93
N GLU A 103 -3.08 -6.34 13.55
CA GLU A 103 -2.58 -5.02 13.93
C GLU A 103 -1.98 -4.31 12.73
N TRP A 104 -2.36 -3.05 12.55
CA TRP A 104 -1.79 -2.15 11.55
C TRP A 104 -0.97 -1.09 12.26
N GLN A 105 0.27 -0.91 11.82
CA GLN A 105 1.06 0.25 12.19
C GLN A 105 0.64 1.42 11.32
N VAL A 106 0.48 2.59 11.92
CA VAL A 106 0.02 3.80 11.24
C VAL A 106 1.03 4.93 11.44
N GLU A 107 1.48 5.52 10.34
CA GLU A 107 2.42 6.64 10.33
C GLU A 107 1.91 7.75 9.40
N VAL A 108 2.23 9.00 9.70
CA VAL A 108 1.96 10.13 8.81
C VAL A 108 3.27 10.83 8.48
N ASP A 109 3.61 10.89 7.19
CA ASP A 109 4.85 11.50 6.75
C ASP A 109 4.73 13.03 6.58
N GLU A 110 5.87 13.69 6.36
CA GLU A 110 5.94 15.14 6.12
C GLU A 110 5.18 15.58 4.85
N ARG A 111 4.97 14.66 3.90
CA ARG A 111 4.27 14.88 2.63
C ARG A 111 2.77 14.61 2.75
N ARG A 112 2.28 14.33 3.96
CA ARG A 112 0.87 14.05 4.31
C ARG A 112 0.34 12.74 3.72
N TRP A 113 1.21 11.80 3.41
CA TRP A 113 0.80 10.41 3.25
C TRP A 113 0.48 9.81 4.60
N ILE A 114 -0.60 9.03 4.65
CA ILE A 114 -0.97 8.22 5.80
C ILE A 114 -0.67 6.79 5.43
N HIS A 115 0.32 6.23 6.10
CA HIS A 115 0.91 4.93 5.87
C HIS A 115 0.27 3.90 6.79
N PHE A 116 -0.03 2.73 6.23
CA PHE A 116 -0.53 1.57 6.93
C PHE A 116 0.35 0.39 6.57
N SER A 117 1.03 -0.18 7.54
CA SER A 117 1.85 -1.37 7.34
C SER A 117 1.43 -2.50 8.27
N ARG A 118 1.53 -3.74 7.77
CA ARG A 118 1.36 -4.95 8.56
C ARG A 118 2.20 -6.08 7.99
N ARG A 119 2.48 -7.09 8.81
CA ARG A 119 3.03 -8.35 8.30
C ARG A 119 2.07 -8.96 7.27
N TYR A 120 2.60 -9.33 6.11
CA TYR A 120 1.87 -10.02 5.07
C TYR A 120 2.02 -11.54 5.26
N ALA A 121 0.89 -12.23 5.45
CA ALA A 121 0.82 -13.67 5.53
C ALA A 121 -0.18 -14.17 4.48
N GLY A 122 0.23 -14.15 3.20
CA GLY A 122 -0.56 -14.70 2.10
C GLY A 122 -0.40 -16.21 1.98
N ALA A 123 -1.37 -16.89 1.34
CA ALA A 123 -1.28 -18.33 1.05
C ALA A 123 -0.02 -18.69 0.24
N HIS A 124 0.48 -17.77 -0.59
CA HIS A 124 1.71 -17.92 -1.36
C HIS A 124 3.00 -17.94 -0.52
N LEU A 125 2.92 -17.57 0.76
CA LEU A 125 4.05 -17.63 1.71
C LEU A 125 4.01 -18.87 2.62
N LEU A 126 2.95 -19.67 2.53
CA LEU A 126 2.85 -20.97 3.20
C LEU A 126 3.39 -22.05 2.26
N ALA A 127 4.71 -22.11 2.16
CA ALA A 127 5.44 -23.24 1.57
C ALA A 127 6.10 -24.06 2.68
#